data_AF-A0A7G2IJP9-F1
#
_entry.id   AF-A0A7G2IJP9-F1
#
_cell.length_a   1.000
_cell.length_b   1.000
_cell.length_c   1.000
_cell.angle_alpha   90.00
_cell.angle_beta   90.00
_cell.angle_gamma   90.00
#
_symmetry.space_group_name_H-M   'P 1'
#
loop_
_entity.id
_entity.type
_entity.pdbx_description
1 polymer ?
#
loop_
_entity_poly.entity_id
_entity_poly.type
_entity_poly.pdbx_seq_one_letter_code
_entity_poly.pdbx_strand_id
1 'polypeptide(L)'
;MLTGGAAQIEGLAACAQRVFHTQVRIGAPLNITGLTDYAQEPYYSTAVGLLHYGKESHLSGEAEVEKRVTASVGSWIKRLNSWLRKEF
;
A
#
# COMPACT_ATOMS: atom_id res chain seq x y z
N MET A 1 2.77 -11.66 15.11
CA MET A 1 1.85 -12.25 14.10
C MET A 1 2.68 -13.13 13.18
N LEU A 2 2.20 -14.32 12.81
CA LEU A 2 2.86 -15.24 11.88
C LEU A 2 2.07 -15.32 10.58
N THR A 3 2.75 -15.32 9.43
CA THR A 3 2.14 -15.43 8.09
C THR A 3 2.96 -16.39 7.23
N GLY A 4 2.51 -16.66 6.00
CA GLY A 4 3.15 -17.60 5.09
C GLY A 4 2.70 -19.05 5.32
N GLY A 5 3.16 -19.99 4.48
CA GLY A 5 2.74 -21.39 4.56
C GLY A 5 3.19 -22.10 5.85
N ALA A 6 4.40 -21.80 6.33
CA ALA A 6 4.89 -22.37 7.58
C ALA A 6 4.01 -22.00 8.79
N ALA A 7 3.30 -20.86 8.74
CA ALA A 7 2.41 -20.42 9.80
C ALA A 7 1.23 -21.38 10.07
N GLN A 8 0.93 -22.29 9.13
CA GLN A 8 -0.14 -23.30 9.25
C GLN A 8 0.32 -24.61 9.89
N ILE A 9 1.60 -24.76 10.23
CA ILE A 9 2.08 -25.93 10.97
C ILE A 9 1.34 -26.03 12.31
N GLU A 10 0.73 -27.18 12.57
CA GLU A 10 -0.02 -27.42 13.80
C GLU A 10 0.86 -27.19 15.03
N GLY A 11 0.34 -26.43 15.99
CA GLY A 11 1.06 -26.10 17.23
C GLY A 11 2.18 -25.06 17.07
N LEU A 12 2.48 -24.56 15.87
CA LEU A 12 3.53 -23.53 15.69
C LEU A 12 3.23 -22.26 16.46
N ALA A 13 1.98 -21.79 16.46
CA ALA A 13 1.59 -20.59 17.21
C ALA A 13 1.85 -20.77 18.72
N ALA A 14 1.45 -21.91 19.29
CA ALA A 14 1.69 -22.22 20.70
C ALA A 14 3.19 -22.38 21.03
N CYS A 15 3.98 -22.95 20.11
CA CYS A 15 5.43 -23.00 20.23
C CYS A 15 6.04 -21.59 20.24
N ALA A 16 5.64 -20.74 19.29
CA ALA A 16 6.09 -19.36 19.21
C ALA A 16 5.71 -18.56 20.47
N GLN A 17 4.50 -18.75 21.02
CA GLN A 17 4.11 -18.11 22.29
C GLN A 17 5.03 -18.52 23.45
N ARG A 18 5.42 -19.80 23.54
CA ARG A 18 6.35 -20.28 24.57
C ARG A 18 7.75 -19.70 24.42
N VAL A 19 8.23 -19.53 23.17
CA VAL A 19 9.57 -18.97 22.90
C VAL A 19 9.58 -17.46 23.15
N PHE A 20 8.60 -16.73 22.61
CA PHE A 20 8.60 -15.26 22.60
C PHE A 20 7.90 -14.63 23.80
N HIS A 21 7.28 -15.41 24.69
CA HIS A 21 6.56 -14.94 25.89
C HIS A 21 5.54 -13.83 25.59
N THR A 22 4.93 -13.87 24.41
CA THR A 22 4.01 -12.84 23.91
C THR A 22 2.83 -13.50 23.19
N GLN A 23 1.75 -12.73 22.99
CA GLN A 23 0.62 -13.20 22.20
C GLN A 23 1.04 -13.37 20.73
N VAL A 24 0.91 -14.59 20.22
CA VAL A 24 1.11 -14.90 18.81
C VAL A 24 -0.25 -15.21 18.17
N ARG A 25 -0.44 -14.77 16.92
CA ARG A 25 -1.63 -15.01 16.11
C ARG A 25 -1.20 -15.33 14.69
N ILE A 26 -1.94 -16.20 14.02
CA ILE A 26 -1.77 -16.46 12.59
C ILE A 26 -2.51 -15.36 11.83
N GLY A 27 -1.81 -14.74 10.88
CA GLY A 27 -2.31 -13.66 10.04
C GLY A 27 -2.63 -14.15 8.63
N ALA A 28 -3.73 -13.62 8.11
CA ALA A 28 -4.16 -13.78 6.72
C ALA A 28 -4.18 -12.41 6.02
N PRO A 29 -4.05 -12.36 4.69
CA PRO A 29 -4.22 -11.13 3.94
C PRO A 29 -5.67 -10.61 4.05
N LEU A 30 -5.79 -9.28 4.10
CA LEU A 30 -7.07 -8.56 4.28
C LEU A 30 -7.36 -7.65 3.08
N ASN A 31 -8.59 -7.12 3.02
CA ASN A 31 -9.03 -6.16 2.00
C ASN A 31 -8.92 -6.67 0.57
N ILE A 32 -9.26 -7.94 0.37
CA ILE A 32 -9.36 -8.62 -0.93
C ILE A 32 -10.84 -8.88 -1.26
N THR A 33 -11.21 -8.73 -2.54
CA THR A 33 -12.60 -8.86 -3.03
C THR A 33 -12.63 -9.69 -4.32
N GLY A 34 -13.79 -10.24 -4.68
CA GLY A 34 -13.95 -11.12 -5.85
C GLY A 34 -13.93 -12.60 -5.45
N LEU A 35 -13.31 -13.45 -6.28
CA LEU A 35 -13.16 -14.88 -5.99
C LEU A 35 -11.99 -15.10 -5.02
N THR A 36 -12.27 -15.04 -3.71
CA THR A 36 -11.23 -14.93 -2.66
C THR A 36 -11.07 -16.17 -1.79
N ASP A 37 -11.76 -17.28 -2.09
CA ASP A 37 -11.83 -18.45 -1.20
C ASP A 37 -10.46 -18.98 -0.77
N TYR A 38 -9.47 -18.92 -1.67
CA TYR A 38 -8.08 -19.31 -1.38
C TYR A 38 -7.20 -18.12 -1.00
N ALA A 39 -7.52 -16.92 -1.50
CA ALA A 39 -6.68 -15.75 -1.35
C ALA A 39 -6.57 -15.25 0.11
N GLN A 40 -7.48 -15.66 0.99
CA GLN A 40 -7.47 -15.35 2.43
C GLN A 40 -6.61 -16.30 3.27
N GLU A 41 -5.79 -17.14 2.65
CA GLU A 41 -4.90 -18.03 3.39
C GLU A 41 -3.55 -17.37 3.72
N PRO A 42 -2.90 -17.72 4.86
CA PRO A 42 -1.62 -17.13 5.28
C PRO A 42 -0.52 -17.22 4.23
N TYR A 43 -0.50 -18.26 3.40
CA TYR A 43 0.50 -18.45 2.35
C TYR A 43 0.37 -17.48 1.16
N TYR A 44 -0.75 -16.79 1.00
CA TYR A 44 -0.91 -15.72 -0.01
C TYR A 44 -0.54 -14.32 0.49
N SER A 45 -0.17 -14.17 1.77
CA SER A 45 0.11 -12.86 2.38
C SER A 45 1.13 -12.02 1.59
N THR A 46 2.19 -12.64 1.08
CA THR A 46 3.23 -11.94 0.31
C THR A 46 2.71 -11.46 -1.04
N ALA A 47 2.04 -12.35 -1.79
CA ALA A 47 1.52 -12.02 -3.12
C ALA A 47 0.46 -10.91 -3.03
N VAL A 48 -0.48 -11.02 -2.09
CA VAL A 48 -1.51 -9.98 -1.87
C VAL A 48 -0.88 -8.66 -1.41
N GLY A 49 0.13 -8.72 -0.53
CA GLY A 49 0.86 -7.53 -0.09
C GLY A 49 1.55 -6.81 -1.24
N LEU A 50 2.18 -7.54 -2.18
CA LEU A 50 2.80 -6.96 -3.37
C LEU A 50 1.78 -6.30 -4.31
N LEU A 51 0.61 -6.91 -4.48
CA LEU A 51 -0.47 -6.33 -5.28
C LEU A 51 -1.01 -5.04 -4.65
N HIS A 52 -1.21 -5.02 -3.33
CA HIS A 52 -1.58 -3.79 -2.62
C HIS A 52 -0.51 -2.72 -2.75
N TYR A 53 0.77 -3.07 -2.59
CA TYR A 53 1.88 -2.15 -2.75
C TYR A 53 1.94 -1.54 -4.16
N GLY A 54 1.77 -2.37 -5.19
CA GLY A 54 1.70 -1.90 -6.57
C GLY A 54 0.52 -0.96 -6.80
N LYS A 55 -0.67 -1.33 -6.32
CA LYS A 55 -1.88 -0.49 -6.40
C LYS A 55 -1.68 0.88 -5.75
N GLU A 56 -1.15 0.94 -4.53
CA GLU A 56 -0.90 2.19 -3.81
C GLU A 56 0.18 3.04 -4.49
N SER A 57 1.23 2.41 -5.03
CA SER A 57 2.30 3.09 -5.76
C SER A 57 1.80 3.72 -7.06
N HIS A 58 0.93 3.03 -7.81
CA HIS A 58 0.30 3.58 -9.02
C HIS A 58 -0.60 4.78 -8.70
N LEU A 59 -1.48 4.65 -7.69
CA LEU A 59 -2.39 5.73 -7.29
C LEU A 59 -1.64 6.96 -6.76
N SER A 60 -0.57 6.74 -6.00
CA SER A 60 0.27 7.83 -5.47
C SER A 60 1.05 8.53 -6.58
N GLY A 61 1.52 7.78 -7.58
CA GLY A 61 2.21 8.34 -8.75
C GLY A 61 1.32 9.29 -9.56
N GLU A 62 0.05 8.92 -9.78
CA GLU A 62 -0.91 9.77 -10.49
C GLU A 62 -1.22 11.07 -9.73
N ALA A 63 -1.44 10.97 -8.42
CA ALA A 63 -1.71 12.14 -7.57
C ALA A 63 -0.53 13.13 -7.52
N GLU A 64 0.71 12.63 -7.55
CA GLU A 64 1.92 13.47 -7.56
C GLU A 64 2.16 14.11 -8.94
N VAL A 65 1.80 13.45 -10.04
CA VAL A 65 1.83 14.05 -11.39
C VAL A 65 0.82 15.19 -11.49
N GLU A 66 -0.42 14.99 -11.02
CA GLU A 66 -1.47 16.01 -11.05
C GLU A 66 -1.05 17.27 -10.27
N LYS A 67 -0.52 17.13 -9.05
CA LYS A 67 -0.01 18.26 -8.26
C LYS A 67 1.09 19.04 -8.98
N ARG A 68 2.02 18.36 -9.65
CA ARG A 68 3.11 18.99 -10.41
C ARG A 68 2.60 19.76 -11.62
N VAL A 69 1.61 19.23 -12.32
CA VAL A 69 0.98 19.90 -13.47
C VAL A 69 0.25 21.16 -13.01
N THR A 70 -0.59 21.06 -11.97
CA THR A 70 -1.35 22.20 -11.44
C THR A 70 -0.43 23.30 -10.88
N ALA A 71 0.63 22.92 -10.16
CA ALA A 71 1.65 23.85 -9.69
C ALA A 71 2.43 24.53 -10.83
N SER A 72 2.73 23.77 -11.91
CA SER A 72 3.38 24.32 -13.09
C SER A 72 2.49 25.36 -13.76
N VAL A 73 1.23 25.02 -14.07
CA VAL A 73 0.26 25.92 -14.74
C VAL A 73 0.04 27.21 -13.94
N GLY A 74 -0.08 27.13 -12.61
CA GLY A 74 -0.18 28.31 -11.76
C GLY A 74 1.04 29.23 -11.84
N SER A 75 2.25 28.66 -11.98
CA SER A 75 3.49 29.41 -12.18
C SER A 75 3.52 30.13 -13.55
N TRP A 76 3.04 29.47 -14.61
CA TRP A 76 2.94 30.08 -15.95
C TRP A 76 1.97 31.26 -16.00
N ILE A 77 0.80 31.13 -15.38
CA ILE A 77 -0.20 32.20 -15.30
C ILE A 77 0.34 33.39 -14.49
N LYS A 78 1.07 33.12 -13.41
CA LYS A 78 1.68 34.16 -12.57
C LYS A 78 2.74 34.96 -13.34
N ARG A 79 3.52 34.30 -14.20
CA ARG A 79 4.50 34.95 -15.10
C ARG A 79 3.81 35.86 -16.12
N LEU A 80 2.72 35.38 -16.74
CA LEU A 80 1.94 36.16 -17.71
C LEU A 80 1.32 37.42 -17.08
N ASN A 81 0.73 37.30 -15.89
CA ASN A 81 0.17 38.44 -15.17
C ASN A 81 1.25 39.46 -14.76
N SER A 82 2.45 39.01 -14.41
CA SER A 82 3.56 39.93 -14.10
C SER A 82 4.07 40.70 -15.32
N TRP A 83 3.96 40.14 -16.52
CA TRP A 83 4.33 40.82 -17.77
C TRP A 83 3.25 41.84 -18.17
N LEU A 84 1.98 41.45 -18.09
CA LEU A 84 0.85 42.35 -18.37
C LEU A 84 0.83 43.59 -17.46
N ARG A 85 1.13 43.43 -16.16
CA ARG A 85 1.23 44.56 -15.21
C ARG A 85 2.48 45.41 -15.37
N LYS A 86 3.43 45.00 -16.21
CA LYS A 86 4.69 45.72 -16.44
C LYS A 86 4.64 46.56 -17.72
N GLU A 87 3.86 46.10 -18.70
CA GLU A 87 3.71 46.74 -20.02
C GLU A 87 2.47 47.67 -20.13
N PHE A 88 1.52 47.57 -19.20
CA PHE A 88 0.39 48.50 -19.01
C PHE A 88 0.44 49.13 -17.63
#